data_AF-A0A1B4G753-F1
#
_entry.id   AF-A0A1B4G753-F1
#
_cell.length_a   1.000
_cell.length_b   1.000
_cell.length_c   1.000
_cell.angle_alpha   90.00
_cell.angle_beta   90.00
_cell.angle_gamma   90.00
#
_symmetry.space_group_name_H-M   'P 1'
#
loop_
_entity.id
_entity.type
_entity.pdbx_description
1 polymer ?
#
loop_
_entity_poly.entity_id
_entity_poly.type
_entity_poly.pdbx_seq_one_letter_code
_entity_poly.pdbx_strand_id
1 'polypeptide(L)' 'MLFTWRSRYRAQLQVESTSLIPVAVVQETPPVTMPPDAPDVDHPTPRTGTIEIRISGVIVKVDGVVDADTLRVVLGSLRS' A
#
# COMPACT_ATOMS: atom_id res chain seq x y z
N MET A 1 8.60 19.87 1.74
CA MET A 1 8.61 18.70 2.64
C MET A 1 7.35 17.87 2.42
N LEU A 2 7.43 16.82 1.60
CA LEU A 2 6.27 16.04 1.13
C LEU A 2 5.92 14.82 2.03
N PHE A 3 6.78 14.47 2.98
CA PHE A 3 6.70 13.19 3.72
C PHE A 3 5.85 13.22 5.00
N THR A 4 5.46 14.39 5.49
CA THR A 4 4.66 14.51 6.74
C THR A 4 3.16 14.57 6.50
N TRP A 5 2.72 14.59 5.24
CA TRP A 5 1.29 14.68 4.86
C TRP A 5 0.47 13.51 5.42
N ARG A 6 0.96 12.29 5.25
CA ARG A 6 0.24 11.07 5.64
C ARG A 6 0.02 10.99 7.16
N SER A 7 1.03 11.38 7.95
CA SER A 7 0.93 11.41 9.41
C SER A 7 -0.05 12.48 9.89
N ARG A 8 -0.02 13.67 9.28
CA ARG A 8 -0.95 14.76 9.63
C ARG A 8 -2.39 14.44 9.25
N TYR A 9 -2.60 13.80 8.11
CA TYR A 9 -3.94 13.43 7.66
C TYR A 9 -4.60 12.39 8.57
N ARG A 10 -3.85 11.37 9.00
CA ARG A 10 -4.36 10.37 9.97
C ARG A 10 -4.67 10.96 11.34
N ALA A 11 -3.84 11.89 11.82
CA ALA A 11 -4.10 12.59 13.07
C ALA A 11 -5.38 13.42 13.01
N GLN A 12 -5.66 14.08 11.88
CA GLN A 12 -6.90 14.85 11.67
C GLN A 12 -8.14 13.95 11.65
N LEU A 13 -8.10 12.83 10.94
CA LEU A 13 -9.21 11.86 10.93
C LEU A 13 -9.53 11.32 12.33
N GLN A 14 -8.51 11.03 13.15
CA GLN A 14 -8.75 10.54 14.52
C GLN A 14 -9.38 11.60 15.44
N VAL A 15 -9.00 12.87 15.28
CA VAL A 15 -9.61 14.00 16.01
C VAL A 15 -11.07 14.19 15.59
N GLU A 16 -11.38 14.04 14.30
CA GLU A 16 -12.75 14.16 13.78
C GLU A 16 -13.65 12.95 14.17
N SER A 17 -13.05 11.78 14.40
CA SER A 17 -13.77 10.53 14.72
C SER A 17 -14.17 10.38 16.21
N THR A 18 -14.01 11.41 17.04
CA THR A 18 -14.35 11.40 18.48
C THR A 18 -15.86 11.65 18.70
N SER A 19 -16.69 10.89 18.00
CA SER A 19 -18.09 10.70 18.37
C SER A 19 -18.49 9.29 17.95
N LEU A 20 -18.09 8.32 18.76
CA LEU A 20 -18.47 6.93 18.56
C LEU A 20 -19.85 6.72 19.17
N ILE A 21 -20.85 6.48 18.31
CA ILE A 21 -22.17 6.00 18.75
C ILE A 21 -21.99 4.55 19.20
N PRO A 22 -22.34 4.18 20.45
CA PRO A 22 -22.27 2.79 20.89
C PRO A 22 -23.28 1.95 20.10
N VAL A 23 -22.78 1.07 19.24
CA VAL A 23 -23.59 0.08 18.52
C VAL A 23 -23.46 -1.26 19.25
N ALA A 24 -24.51 -1.67 19.94
CA ALA A 24 -24.61 -3.01 20.51
C ALA A 24 -25.07 -3.99 19.42
N VAL A 25 -24.26 -5.02 19.14
CA VAL A 25 -24.59 -6.05 18.16
C VAL A 25 -25.40 -7.16 18.85
N VAL A 26 -26.70 -7.24 18.59
CA VAL A 26 -27.53 -8.39 18.96
C VAL A 26 -27.23 -9.51 17.96
N GLN A 27 -26.60 -10.59 18.42
CA GLN A 27 -26.32 -11.75 17.59
C GLN A 27 -27.56 -12.65 17.49
N GLU A 28 -28.47 -12.36 16.56
CA GLU A 28 -29.23 -13.43 15.94
C GLU A 28 -28.33 -14.06 14.88
N THR A 29 -28.15 -15.38 14.88
CA THR A 29 -27.28 -16.08 13.93
C THR A 29 -28.11 -16.60 12.75
N PRO A 30 -28.24 -15.85 11.64
CA PRO A 30 -28.58 -16.44 10.36
C PRO A 30 -27.34 -17.14 9.78
N PRO A 31 -27.51 -18.17 8.94
CA PRO A 31 -26.39 -18.92 8.36
C PRO A 31 -25.48 -17.98 7.57
N VAL A 32 -24.23 -17.88 8.02
CA VAL A 32 -23.20 -17.07 7.39
C VAL A 32 -22.77 -17.78 6.10
N THR A 33 -23.27 -17.31 4.96
CA THR A 33 -22.58 -17.53 3.68
C THR A 33 -21.29 -16.75 3.74
N MET A 34 -20.18 -17.46 3.96
CA MET A 34 -18.84 -16.88 3.94
C MET A 34 -18.64 -16.14 2.60
N PRO A 35 -18.30 -14.85 2.60
CA PRO A 35 -17.84 -14.19 1.38
C PRO A 35 -16.63 -14.97 0.86
N PRO A 36 -16.48 -15.18 -0.45
CA PRO A 36 -15.28 -15.81 -0.98
C PRO A 36 -14.06 -15.04 -0.46
N ASP A 37 -13.04 -15.77 -0.01
CA ASP A 37 -11.75 -15.20 0.36
C ASP A 37 -11.36 -14.16 -0.68
N ALA A 38 -10.95 -12.98 -0.22
CA ALA A 38 -10.46 -11.93 -1.10
C ALA A 38 -9.44 -12.56 -2.06
N PRO A 39 -9.50 -12.24 -3.37
CA PRO A 39 -8.57 -12.83 -4.32
C PRO A 39 -7.17 -12.60 -3.79
N ASP A 40 -6.41 -13.71 -3.71
CA ASP A 40 -4.97 -13.68 -3.50
C ASP A 40 -4.45 -12.50 -4.34
N VAL A 41 -3.74 -11.57 -3.69
CA VAL A 41 -3.33 -10.33 -4.35
C VAL A 41 -2.35 -10.76 -5.43
N ASP A 42 -2.90 -10.99 -6.62
CA ASP A 42 -2.20 -11.51 -7.78
C ASP A 42 -0.90 -10.74 -7.86
N HIS A 43 0.21 -11.49 -7.86
CA HIS A 43 1.52 -10.88 -8.07
C HIS A 43 1.39 -9.98 -9.30
N PRO A 44 1.65 -8.67 -9.16
CA PRO A 44 1.40 -7.73 -10.24
C PRO A 44 2.12 -8.26 -11.47
N THR A 45 1.33 -8.49 -12.54
CA THR A 45 1.84 -9.09 -13.76
C THR A 45 3.04 -8.26 -14.23
N PRO A 46 4.21 -8.89 -14.49
CA PRO A 46 5.40 -8.14 -14.83
C PRO A 46 5.15 -7.36 -16.12
N ARG A 47 5.14 -6.03 -16.03
CA ARG A 47 4.96 -5.16 -17.20
C ARG A 47 6.32 -4.81 -17.76
N THR A 48 6.51 -5.04 -19.05
CA THR A 48 7.67 -4.55 -19.78
C THR A 48 7.53 -3.04 -19.95
N GLY A 49 8.49 -2.28 -19.44
CA GLY A 49 8.52 -0.84 -19.58
C GLY A 49 9.75 -0.22 -18.93
N THR A 50 9.78 1.10 -18.87
CA THR A 50 10.83 1.84 -18.19
C THR A 50 10.29 2.39 -16.89
N ILE A 51 10.97 2.12 -15.77
CA ILE A 51 10.69 2.80 -14.50
C ILE A 51 11.78 3.83 -14.20
N GLU A 52 11.37 4.97 -13.67
CA GLU A 52 12.29 6.00 -13.16
C GLU A 52 12.25 6.02 -11.63
N ILE A 53 13.40 5.80 -11.01
CA ILE A 53 13.59 5.86 -9.56
C ILE A 53 14.35 7.15 -9.25
N ARG A 54 13.78 8.01 -8.40
CA ARG A 54 14.36 9.30 -8.01
C ARG A 54 14.70 9.30 -6.52
N ILE A 55 15.99 9.35 -6.18
CA ILE A 55 16.49 9.32 -4.80
C ILE A 55 17.61 10.35 -4.67
N SER A 56 17.51 11.27 -3.70
CA SER A 56 18.57 12.25 -3.37
C SER A 56 19.15 13.02 -4.57
N GLY A 57 18.33 13.30 -5.58
CA GLY A 57 18.75 14.00 -6.80
C GLY A 57 19.33 13.10 -7.90
N VAL A 58 19.51 11.81 -7.64
CA VAL A 58 19.90 10.80 -8.63
C VAL A 58 18.65 10.25 -9.31
N ILE A 59 18.70 10.10 -10.62
CA ILE A 59 17.66 9.46 -11.43
C ILE A 59 18.22 8.16 -11.99
N VAL A 60 17.57 7.05 -11.66
CA VAL A 60 17.91 5.71 -12.16
C VAL A 60 16.78 5.26 -13.06
N LYS A 61 17.12 4.94 -14.31
CA LYS A 61 16.17 4.36 -15.27
C LYS A 61 16.42 2.87 -15.37
N VAL A 62 15.37 2.08 -15.21
CA VAL A 62 15.42 0.62 -15.36
C VAL A 62 14.46 0.26 -16.47
N ASP A 63 15.02 -0.23 -17.57
CA ASP A 63 14.29 -0.70 -18.75
C ASP A 63 14.10 -2.22 -18.67
N GLY A 64 12.89 -2.69 -19.00
CA GLY A 64 12.60 -4.11 -19.15
C GLY A 64 11.44 -4.57 -18.27
N VAL A 65 11.44 -5.85 -17.94
CA VAL A 65 10.44 -6.44 -17.06
C VAL A 65 10.85 -6.15 -15.62
N VAL A 66 10.00 -5.44 -14.89
CA VAL A 66 10.27 -5.10 -13.48
C VAL A 66 9.28 -5.79 -12.58
N ASP A 67 9.77 -6.71 -11.77
CA ASP A 67 9.06 -7.32 -10.66
C ASP A 67 9.58 -6.81 -9.29
N ALA A 68 8.97 -7.31 -8.22
CA ALA A 68 9.29 -6.89 -6.85
C ALA A 68 10.72 -7.24 -6.43
N ASP A 69 11.25 -8.38 -6.89
CA ASP A 69 12.59 -8.84 -6.53
C ASP A 69 13.66 -8.05 -7.27
N THR A 70 13.44 -7.77 -8.54
CA THR A 70 14.27 -6.88 -9.36
C THR A 70 14.36 -5.50 -8.72
N LEU A 71 13.22 -4.94 -8.30
CA LEU A 71 13.19 -3.64 -7.65
C LEU A 71 13.92 -3.63 -6.30
N ARG A 72 13.79 -4.71 -5.52
CA ARG A 72 14.49 -4.86 -4.23
C ARG A 72 16.01 -4.85 -4.41
N VAL A 73 16.53 -5.53 -5.42
CA VAL A 73 17.97 -5.56 -5.74
C VAL A 73 18.47 -4.18 -6.18
N VAL A 74 17.74 -3.51 -7.08
CA VAL A 74 18.10 -2.16 -7.55
C VAL A 74 18.13 -1.18 -6.37
N LEU A 75 17.09 -1.17 -5.54
CA LEU A 75 17.02 -0.27 -4.38
C LEU A 75 18.07 -0.59 -3.32
N GLY A 76 18.43 -1.87 -3.14
CA GLY A 76 19.52 -2.28 -2.25
C GLY A 76 20.87 -1.74 -2.72
N SER A 77 21.12 -1.75 -4.03
CA SER A 77 22.36 -1.25 -4.64
C SER A 77 22.51 0.28 -4.52
N LEU A 78 21.39 1.01 -4.43
CA LEU A 78 21.37 2.48 -4.27
C LEU A 78 21.56 2.96 -2.82
N ARG A 79 21.56 2.05 -1.84
CA ARG A 79 21.76 2.38 -0.41
C ARG A 79 23.24 2.32 0.03
N SER A 80 24.17 2.04 -0.88
CA SER A 80 25.61 1.97 -0.59
C SER A 80 26.31 3.33 -0.60
#